data_AF-A0A1F8YH72-F1
#
_entry.id   AF-A0A1F8YH72-F1
#
_cell.length_a   1.000
_cell.length_b   1.000
_cell.length_c   1.000
_cell.angle_alpha   90.00
_cell.angle_beta   90.00
_cell.angle_gamma   90.00
#
_symmetry.space_group_name_H-M   'P 1'
#
loop_
_entity.id
_entity.type
_entity.pdbx_description
1 polymer ?
#
loop_
_entity_poly.entity_id
_entity_poly.type
_entity_poly.pdbx_seq_one_letter_code
_entity_poly.pdbx_strand_id
1 'polypeptide(L)'
;MKTILRSILILLPAIILASAGFAREDHTGYRDLKFNECAECHKGEGVPPNHGGGWLKEHRIPAASPKRNCFECHDQGTCQDCHQGGGIQAKLSSSQHKRDIKPETHRSDWVSIHPIQAMSNPQQCSRCHQAKFCADCHGRLNVAARTIRDHAQSGGTQAYIAAFPDQHAAEARRNLASCQSCHPEGDVCLTCHSAKIGLKVNPHPRGFKADRIGSRSNNRSCKVCHDF
;
A
#
# COMPACT_ATOMS: atom_id res chain seq x y z
N MET A 1 -15.46 -65.66 -3.56
CA MET A 1 -14.38 -64.79 -4.10
C MET A 1 -14.88 -63.68 -5.04
N LYS A 2 -15.66 -63.96 -6.09
CA LYS A 2 -16.12 -62.93 -7.06
C LYS A 2 -16.99 -61.80 -6.46
N THR A 3 -17.78 -62.09 -5.43
CA THR A 3 -18.63 -61.10 -4.74
C THR A 3 -17.83 -60.15 -3.84
N ILE A 4 -16.86 -60.68 -3.09
CA ILE A 4 -15.94 -59.90 -2.25
C ILE A 4 -15.09 -58.95 -3.10
N LEU A 5 -14.58 -59.43 -4.25
CA LEU A 5 -13.78 -58.62 -5.16
C LEU A 5 -14.58 -57.45 -5.76
N ARG A 6 -15.87 -57.65 -6.06
CA ARG A 6 -16.77 -56.59 -6.54
C ARG A 6 -17.06 -55.55 -5.46
N SER A 7 -17.28 -55.96 -4.21
CA SER A 7 -17.47 -55.03 -3.09
C SER A 7 -16.23 -54.17 -2.83
N ILE A 8 -15.04 -54.76 -2.92
CA ILE A 8 -13.78 -54.02 -2.80
C ILE A 8 -13.62 -53.01 -3.96
N LEU A 9 -13.88 -53.43 -5.21
CA LEU A 9 -13.80 -52.54 -6.38
C LEU A 9 -14.77 -51.36 -6.36
N ILE A 10 -15.87 -51.44 -5.60
CA ILE A 10 -16.84 -50.34 -5.46
C ILE A 10 -16.51 -49.47 -4.23
N LEU A 11 -16.11 -50.08 -3.12
CA LEU A 11 -15.84 -49.36 -1.88
C LEU A 11 -14.49 -48.63 -1.88
N LEU A 12 -13.45 -49.20 -2.51
CA LEU A 12 -12.12 -48.59 -2.55
C LEU A 12 -12.12 -47.20 -3.22
N PRO A 13 -12.69 -47.01 -4.44
CA PRO A 13 -12.75 -45.68 -5.04
C PRO A 13 -13.65 -44.72 -4.25
N ALA A 14 -14.75 -45.20 -3.63
CA ALA A 14 -15.60 -44.37 -2.79
C ALA A 14 -14.88 -43.86 -1.52
N ILE A 15 -14.05 -44.71 -0.90
CA ILE A 15 -13.22 -44.33 0.26
C ILE A 15 -12.12 -43.36 -0.17
N ILE A 16 -11.48 -43.59 -1.33
CA ILE A 16 -10.45 -42.67 -1.88
C ILE A 16 -11.07 -41.30 -2.17
N LEU A 17 -12.26 -41.25 -2.79
CA LEU A 17 -13.02 -40.03 -3.05
C LEU A 17 -13.42 -39.31 -1.75
N ALA A 18 -13.85 -40.05 -0.73
CA ALA A 18 -14.19 -39.48 0.58
C ALA A 18 -12.94 -38.90 1.28
N SER A 19 -11.79 -39.58 1.24
CA SER A 19 -10.54 -39.06 1.82
C SER A 19 -9.99 -37.83 1.09
N ALA A 20 -10.19 -37.72 -0.22
CA ALA A 20 -9.76 -36.56 -1.00
C ALA A 20 -10.61 -35.30 -0.72
N GLY A 21 -11.85 -35.45 -0.25
CA GLY A 21 -12.73 -34.34 0.13
C GLY A 21 -12.37 -33.68 1.47
N PHE A 22 -11.69 -34.41 2.37
CA PHE A 22 -11.31 -33.93 3.71
C PHE A 22 -9.96 -33.17 3.75
N ALA A 23 -9.26 -33.03 2.63
CA ALA A 23 -7.90 -32.48 2.58
C ALA A 23 -7.82 -31.02 2.10
N ARG A 24 -8.90 -30.23 2.19
CA ARG A 24 -8.83 -28.77 2.00
C ARG A 24 -9.11 -28.07 3.33
N GLU A 25 -8.04 -27.79 4.06
CA GLU A 25 -8.08 -26.94 5.24
C GLU A 25 -8.32 -25.47 4.81
N ASP A 26 -9.12 -24.71 5.57
CA ASP A 26 -9.32 -23.29 5.31
C ASP A 26 -8.08 -22.51 5.77
N HIS A 27 -7.35 -21.96 4.80
CA HIS A 27 -6.08 -21.26 5.07
C HIS A 27 -6.25 -19.78 5.46
N THR A 28 -7.49 -19.26 5.48
CA THR A 28 -7.73 -17.84 5.83
C THR A 28 -7.28 -17.47 7.24
N GLY A 29 -7.30 -18.43 8.19
CA GLY A 29 -6.83 -18.24 9.57
C GLY A 29 -5.31 -18.14 9.70
N TYR A 30 -4.54 -18.56 8.70
CA TYR A 30 -3.07 -18.60 8.72
C TYR A 30 -2.45 -17.44 7.91
N ARG A 31 -3.28 -16.54 7.37
CA ARG A 31 -2.88 -15.45 6.47
C ARG A 31 -1.83 -14.50 7.04
N ASP A 32 -1.80 -14.37 8.37
CA ASP A 32 -0.92 -13.44 9.08
C ASP A 32 0.38 -14.10 9.59
N LEU A 33 0.57 -15.40 9.34
CA LEU A 33 1.82 -16.10 9.69
C LEU A 33 3.00 -15.58 8.87
N LYS A 34 4.19 -15.60 9.47
CA LYS A 34 5.43 -15.28 8.77
C LYS A 34 5.81 -16.42 7.85
N PHE A 35 6.51 -16.08 6.76
CA PHE A 35 6.90 -17.04 5.73
C PHE A 35 7.64 -18.28 6.27
N ASN A 36 8.49 -18.12 7.29
CA ASN A 36 9.21 -19.22 7.92
C ASN A 36 8.29 -20.17 8.71
N GLU A 37 7.17 -19.67 9.24
CA GLU A 37 6.17 -20.46 9.95
C GLU A 37 5.32 -21.25 8.94
N CYS A 38 4.99 -20.66 7.78
CA CYS A 38 4.31 -21.37 6.69
C CYS A 38 5.17 -22.52 6.13
N ALA A 39 6.49 -22.32 6.06
CA ALA A 39 7.43 -23.32 5.57
C ALA A 39 7.53 -24.57 6.43
N GLU A 40 7.07 -24.53 7.69
CA GLU A 40 7.03 -25.70 8.56
C GLU A 40 6.03 -26.76 8.06
N CYS A 41 4.85 -26.31 7.59
CA CYS A 41 3.83 -27.18 7.02
C CYS A 41 4.03 -27.45 5.52
N HIS A 42 4.56 -26.50 4.75
CA HIS A 42 4.70 -26.62 3.29
C HIS A 42 6.06 -27.13 2.79
N LYS A 43 6.92 -27.66 3.68
CA LYS A 43 8.29 -28.10 3.38
C LYS A 43 8.43 -29.08 2.20
N GLY A 44 7.36 -29.78 1.84
CA GLY A 44 7.30 -30.75 0.73
C GLY A 44 6.31 -30.43 -0.39
N GLU A 45 5.53 -29.34 -0.30
CA GLU A 45 4.41 -29.03 -1.21
C GLU A 45 4.85 -28.35 -2.52
N GLY A 46 6.16 -28.12 -2.68
CA GLY A 46 6.69 -27.47 -3.89
C GLY A 46 6.24 -26.03 -4.08
N VAL A 47 5.71 -25.38 -3.03
CA VAL A 47 5.42 -23.93 -3.01
C VAL A 47 6.75 -23.21 -3.15
N PRO A 48 7.04 -22.58 -4.31
CA PRO A 48 8.33 -21.92 -4.50
C PRO A 48 8.41 -20.73 -3.53
N PRO A 49 9.55 -20.50 -2.86
CA PRO A 49 9.82 -19.25 -2.17
C PRO A 49 9.93 -18.13 -3.22
N ASN A 50 8.78 -17.64 -3.68
CA ASN A 50 8.68 -16.65 -4.73
C ASN A 50 8.80 -15.22 -4.19
N HIS A 51 8.97 -15.03 -2.88
CA HIS A 51 9.17 -13.75 -2.20
C HIS A 51 10.62 -13.22 -2.26
N GLY A 52 11.46 -13.70 -3.19
CA GLY A 52 12.83 -13.22 -3.33
C GLY A 52 12.90 -11.72 -3.67
N GLY A 53 14.06 -11.09 -3.48
CA GLY A 53 14.26 -9.66 -3.79
C GLY A 53 13.98 -9.27 -5.26
N GLY A 54 13.86 -10.27 -6.16
CA GLY A 54 13.45 -10.12 -7.55
C GLY A 54 11.92 -10.20 -7.79
N TRP A 55 11.07 -10.27 -6.75
CA TRP A 55 9.63 -10.51 -6.87
C TRP A 55 8.94 -9.63 -7.91
N LEU A 56 9.24 -8.33 -7.93
CA LEU A 56 8.69 -7.39 -8.91
C LEU A 56 8.98 -7.78 -10.38
N LYS A 57 10.06 -8.52 -10.64
CA LYS A 57 10.45 -9.00 -11.97
C LYS A 57 9.91 -10.39 -12.29
N GLU A 58 9.74 -11.21 -11.27
CA GLU A 58 9.55 -12.67 -11.41
C GLU A 58 8.10 -13.10 -11.20
N HIS A 59 7.30 -12.35 -10.44
CA HIS A 59 5.92 -12.72 -10.09
C HIS A 59 5.00 -12.92 -11.30
N ARG A 60 5.33 -12.37 -12.48
CA ARG A 60 4.57 -12.59 -13.71
C ARG A 60 4.50 -14.07 -14.12
N ILE A 61 5.55 -14.84 -13.86
CA ILE A 61 5.65 -16.25 -14.26
C ILE A 61 4.67 -17.10 -13.43
N PRO A 62 4.70 -17.05 -12.08
CA PRO A 62 3.68 -17.71 -11.28
C PRO A 62 2.29 -17.07 -11.43
N ALA A 63 2.16 -15.76 -11.65
CA ALA A 63 0.86 -15.10 -11.83
C ALA A 63 0.15 -15.50 -13.13
N ALA A 64 0.90 -15.71 -14.22
CA ALA A 64 0.37 -16.22 -15.49
C ALA A 64 0.09 -17.74 -15.47
N SER A 65 0.54 -18.44 -14.42
CA SER A 65 0.34 -19.88 -14.31
C SER A 65 -1.14 -20.22 -14.08
N PRO A 66 -1.67 -21.26 -14.75
CA PRO A 66 -2.99 -21.81 -14.43
C PRO A 66 -3.04 -22.43 -13.02
N LYS A 67 -1.90 -22.74 -12.40
CA LYS A 67 -1.78 -23.27 -11.03
C LYS A 67 -1.41 -22.20 -10.00
N ARG A 68 -1.72 -20.92 -10.26
CA ARG A 68 -1.47 -19.83 -9.29
C ARG A 68 -2.28 -20.05 -8.01
N ASN A 69 -1.63 -19.89 -6.85
CA ASN A 69 -2.23 -20.08 -5.53
C ASN A 69 -2.07 -18.82 -4.64
N CYS A 70 -1.82 -17.65 -5.25
CA CYS A 70 -1.56 -16.41 -4.51
C CYS A 70 -2.71 -16.06 -3.55
N PHE A 71 -3.96 -16.33 -3.95
CA PHE A 71 -5.15 -16.04 -3.17
C PHE A 71 -5.35 -16.94 -1.94
N GLU A 72 -4.53 -17.98 -1.78
CA GLU A 72 -4.53 -18.78 -0.56
C GLU A 72 -3.86 -18.04 0.61
N CYS A 73 -2.98 -17.06 0.31
CA CYS A 73 -2.28 -16.24 1.31
C CYS A 73 -2.52 -14.73 1.17
N HIS A 74 -2.81 -14.23 -0.03
CA HIS A 74 -2.95 -12.80 -0.30
C HIS A 74 -4.39 -12.45 -0.68
N ASP A 75 -4.87 -11.31 -0.20
CA ASP A 75 -6.12 -10.76 -0.72
C ASP A 75 -5.93 -10.04 -2.05
N GLN A 76 -7.05 -9.71 -2.67
CA GLN A 76 -7.10 -8.95 -3.92
C GLN A 76 -6.39 -7.59 -3.80
N GLY A 77 -6.33 -7.00 -2.59
CA GLY A 77 -5.66 -5.73 -2.31
C GLY A 77 -4.17 -5.79 -2.62
N THR A 78 -3.49 -6.89 -2.31
CA THR A 78 -2.05 -7.09 -2.60
C THR A 78 -1.76 -6.98 -4.10
N CYS A 79 -2.63 -7.52 -4.95
CA CYS A 79 -2.50 -7.34 -6.39
C CYS A 79 -2.80 -5.90 -6.80
N GLN A 80 -3.78 -5.27 -6.17
CA GLN A 80 -4.27 -3.94 -6.49
C GLN A 80 -3.29 -2.83 -6.09
N ASP A 81 -2.47 -3.03 -5.06
CA ASP A 81 -1.41 -2.10 -4.64
C ASP A 81 -0.55 -1.63 -5.81
N CYS A 82 -0.35 -2.52 -6.78
CA CYS A 82 0.21 -2.21 -8.08
C CYS A 82 -0.87 -2.19 -9.19
N HIS A 83 -1.61 -3.28 -9.42
CA HIS A 83 -2.47 -3.45 -10.60
C HIS A 83 -3.79 -2.65 -10.59
N GLN A 84 -4.25 -2.11 -9.46
CA GLN A 84 -5.49 -1.31 -9.40
C GLN A 84 -5.46 -0.27 -8.25
N GLY A 85 -5.18 0.99 -8.58
CA GLY A 85 -4.97 2.07 -7.59
C GLY A 85 -3.50 2.40 -7.32
N GLY A 86 -2.56 1.61 -7.86
CA GLY A 86 -1.11 1.87 -7.84
C GLY A 86 -0.58 2.72 -9.00
N GLY A 87 -1.45 3.35 -9.79
CA GLY A 87 -1.07 4.27 -10.87
C GLY A 87 -0.32 3.66 -12.07
N ILE A 88 0.00 2.36 -12.06
CA ILE A 88 0.82 1.75 -13.12
C ILE A 88 0.03 1.32 -14.35
N GLN A 89 -1.31 1.23 -14.26
CA GLN A 89 -2.21 0.81 -15.35
C GLN A 89 -1.69 -0.42 -16.12
N ALA A 90 -1.10 -1.37 -15.40
CA ALA A 90 -0.37 -2.47 -16.01
C ALA A 90 -1.32 -3.34 -16.84
N LYS A 91 -1.10 -3.37 -18.16
CA LYS A 91 -1.82 -4.28 -19.06
C LYS A 91 -1.43 -5.70 -18.71
N LEU A 92 -2.31 -6.42 -18.01
CA LEU A 92 -2.11 -7.81 -17.58
C LEU A 92 -1.86 -8.78 -18.75
N SER A 93 -2.27 -8.40 -19.97
CA SER A 93 -2.03 -9.14 -21.21
C SER A 93 -0.64 -8.92 -21.82
N SER A 94 0.21 -8.06 -21.24
CA SER A 94 1.51 -7.68 -21.83
C SER A 94 2.62 -7.67 -20.78
N SER A 95 3.70 -8.41 -21.07
CA SER A 95 4.90 -8.43 -20.24
C SER A 95 5.56 -7.04 -20.16
N GLN A 96 5.64 -6.47 -18.95
CA GLN A 96 6.43 -5.26 -18.66
C GLN A 96 7.90 -5.57 -18.32
N HIS A 97 8.31 -6.84 -18.43
CA HIS A 97 9.67 -7.27 -18.12
C HIS A 97 10.68 -6.67 -19.10
N LYS A 98 11.76 -6.10 -18.54
CA LYS A 98 12.86 -5.33 -19.16
C LYS A 98 12.74 -3.80 -19.16
N ARG A 99 11.70 -3.23 -18.56
CA ARG A 99 11.72 -1.79 -18.23
C ARG A 99 11.58 -1.67 -16.73
N ASP A 100 12.31 -0.74 -16.13
CA ASP A 100 11.95 -0.19 -14.83
C ASP A 100 10.43 -0.04 -14.84
N ILE A 101 9.73 -0.63 -13.86
CA ILE A 101 8.26 -0.61 -13.84
C ILE A 101 7.87 0.86 -13.83
N LYS A 102 7.56 1.36 -15.03
CA LYS A 102 7.31 2.75 -15.32
C LYS A 102 5.79 2.84 -15.38
N PRO A 103 5.16 3.42 -14.35
CA PRO A 103 3.72 3.65 -14.42
C PRO A 103 3.38 4.39 -15.72
N GLU A 104 2.18 4.23 -16.27
CA GLU A 104 1.78 5.00 -17.46
C GLU A 104 1.85 6.53 -17.22
N THR A 105 1.79 6.95 -15.96
CA THR A 105 2.03 8.35 -15.56
C THR A 105 3.47 8.79 -15.83
N HIS A 106 4.43 7.89 -15.82
CA HIS A 106 5.82 8.17 -16.13
C HIS A 106 5.97 8.08 -17.65
N ARG A 107 5.85 9.23 -18.31
CA ARG A 107 6.00 9.38 -19.77
C ARG A 107 7.36 9.96 -20.12
N SER A 108 7.73 10.03 -21.40
CA SER A 108 9.01 10.66 -21.82
C SER A 108 9.01 12.18 -21.57
N ASP A 109 7.83 12.79 -21.51
CA ASP A 109 7.58 14.19 -21.19
C ASP A 109 7.30 14.44 -19.70
N TRP A 110 7.76 13.54 -18.81
CA TRP A 110 7.42 13.58 -17.39
C TRP A 110 7.65 14.95 -16.75
N VAL A 111 8.78 15.60 -17.01
CA VAL A 111 9.10 16.92 -16.44
C VAL A 111 8.00 17.95 -16.73
N SER A 112 7.35 17.88 -17.89
CA SER A 112 6.30 18.82 -18.31
C SER A 112 4.95 18.56 -17.62
N ILE A 113 4.65 17.31 -17.25
CA ILE A 113 3.36 16.92 -16.68
C ILE A 113 3.41 16.67 -15.17
N HIS A 114 4.61 16.46 -14.61
CA HIS A 114 4.78 16.13 -13.19
C HIS A 114 4.19 17.19 -12.25
N PRO A 115 4.19 18.51 -12.52
CA PRO A 115 3.68 19.48 -11.57
C PRO A 115 2.18 19.27 -11.32
N ILE A 116 1.42 18.97 -12.38
CA ILE A 116 -0.03 18.70 -12.30
C ILE A 116 -0.30 17.43 -11.50
N GLN A 117 0.51 16.39 -11.73
CA GLN A 117 0.37 15.10 -11.03
C GLN A 117 0.80 15.18 -9.55
N ALA A 118 1.88 15.91 -9.27
CA ALA A 118 2.37 16.13 -7.91
C ALA A 118 1.41 17.02 -7.09
N MET A 119 0.71 17.96 -7.74
CA MET A 119 -0.31 18.78 -7.08
C MET A 119 -1.62 18.04 -6.81
N SER A 120 -2.01 17.11 -7.70
CA SER A 120 -3.30 16.42 -7.57
C SER A 120 -3.28 15.36 -6.47
N ASN A 121 -2.29 14.47 -6.47
CA ASN A 121 -2.16 13.39 -5.49
C ASN A 121 -0.70 12.90 -5.38
N PRO A 122 0.14 13.53 -4.56
CA PRO A 122 1.54 13.13 -4.46
C PRO A 122 1.76 11.85 -3.63
N GLN A 123 0.75 11.32 -2.91
CA GLN A 123 0.90 10.09 -2.12
C GLN A 123 1.02 8.85 -3.00
N GLN A 124 0.47 8.92 -4.22
CA GLN A 124 0.62 7.84 -5.20
C GLN A 124 2.10 7.60 -5.55
N CYS A 125 2.95 8.63 -5.44
CA CYS A 125 4.38 8.55 -5.69
C CYS A 125 5.10 7.82 -4.55
N SER A 126 4.69 8.05 -3.30
CA SER A 126 5.30 7.50 -2.08
C SER A 126 5.22 5.97 -2.01
N ARG A 127 4.36 5.35 -2.82
CA ARG A 127 4.25 3.89 -2.96
C ARG A 127 5.53 3.24 -3.52
N CYS A 128 6.25 3.96 -4.38
CA CYS A 128 7.46 3.47 -5.04
C CYS A 128 8.69 4.36 -4.78
N HIS A 129 8.47 5.66 -4.57
CA HIS A 129 9.53 6.64 -4.36
C HIS A 129 9.56 7.10 -2.91
N GLN A 130 10.75 7.15 -2.32
CA GLN A 130 10.94 7.79 -1.03
C GLN A 130 10.94 9.31 -1.18
N ALA A 131 10.56 10.04 -0.12
CA ALA A 131 10.57 11.51 -0.11
C ALA A 131 11.92 12.12 -0.54
N LYS A 132 13.03 11.43 -0.26
CA LYS A 132 14.37 11.80 -0.70
C LYS A 132 14.49 11.96 -2.23
N PHE A 133 13.80 11.14 -3.01
CA PHE A 133 13.83 11.22 -4.48
C PHE A 133 13.36 12.59 -4.97
N CYS A 134 12.29 13.11 -4.38
CA CYS A 134 11.75 14.43 -4.69
C CYS A 134 12.80 15.52 -4.45
N ALA A 135 13.45 15.46 -3.28
CA ALA A 135 14.49 16.42 -2.90
C ALA A 135 15.73 16.35 -3.80
N ASP A 136 16.20 15.14 -4.13
CA ASP A 136 17.38 14.94 -4.95
C ASP A 136 17.15 15.40 -6.40
N CYS A 137 15.99 15.09 -6.99
CA CYS A 137 15.67 15.50 -8.36
C CYS A 137 15.51 17.03 -8.47
N HIS A 138 14.75 17.64 -7.56
CA HIS A 138 14.57 19.08 -7.52
C HIS A 138 15.90 19.81 -7.22
N GLY A 139 16.74 19.23 -6.35
CA GLY A 139 18.08 19.75 -6.08
C GLY A 139 18.99 19.71 -7.32
N ARG A 140 18.99 18.61 -8.07
CA ARG A 140 19.78 18.48 -9.31
C ARG A 140 19.36 19.46 -10.41
N LEU A 141 18.05 19.67 -10.56
CA LEU A 141 17.51 20.59 -11.56
C LEU A 141 17.45 22.04 -11.07
N ASN A 142 17.93 22.29 -9.84
CA ASN A 142 17.86 23.59 -9.16
C ASN A 142 16.44 24.21 -9.18
N VAL A 143 15.43 23.36 -9.09
CA VAL A 143 14.02 23.77 -9.04
C VAL A 143 13.66 23.92 -7.56
N ALA A 144 13.82 25.14 -7.05
CA ALA A 144 13.47 25.48 -5.67
C ALA A 144 11.97 25.27 -5.37
N ALA A 145 11.13 25.34 -6.40
CA ALA A 145 9.70 25.15 -6.31
C ALA A 145 9.35 23.69 -5.97
N ARG A 146 9.10 23.44 -4.68
CA ARG A 146 8.51 22.21 -4.10
C ARG A 146 7.15 22.52 -3.46
N THR A 147 6.46 23.52 -3.99
CA THR A 147 5.60 24.49 -3.30
C THR A 147 4.70 24.01 -2.15
N ILE A 148 4.73 24.76 -1.04
CA ILE A 148 3.58 25.30 -0.26
C ILE A 148 3.67 26.85 -0.37
N ARG A 149 3.82 27.34 -1.62
CA ARG A 149 4.53 28.57 -2.03
C ARG A 149 5.97 28.63 -1.47
N ASP A 150 6.79 27.68 -1.95
CA ASP A 150 8.23 27.46 -1.70
C ASP A 150 8.68 27.05 -0.27
N HIS A 151 7.71 26.67 0.57
CA HIS A 151 7.83 26.10 1.93
C HIS A 151 8.43 26.98 3.06
N ALA A 152 8.65 28.30 3.02
CA ALA A 152 8.15 29.42 2.23
C ALA A 152 9.31 30.38 1.85
N GLN A 153 10.43 29.82 1.35
CA GLN A 153 11.80 30.38 1.21
C GLN A 153 12.74 30.14 2.42
N SER A 154 13.25 28.91 2.52
CA SER A 154 14.43 28.42 3.28
C SER A 154 14.69 28.94 4.71
N GLY A 155 13.96 28.43 5.69
CA GLY A 155 14.37 28.44 7.10
C GLY A 155 13.54 27.45 7.90
N GLY A 156 14.17 26.66 8.79
CA GLY A 156 13.55 25.58 9.57
C GLY A 156 12.53 26.03 10.64
N THR A 157 11.93 27.21 10.46
CA THR A 157 10.92 27.75 11.36
C THR A 157 9.55 27.66 10.69
N GLN A 158 8.53 27.30 11.46
CA GLN A 158 7.13 27.19 11.03
C GLN A 158 6.49 28.57 10.74
N ALA A 159 7.28 29.51 10.23
CA ALA A 159 6.96 30.92 10.01
C ALA A 159 5.74 31.10 9.10
N TYR A 160 5.51 30.18 8.15
CA TYR A 160 4.32 30.19 7.30
C TYR A 160 3.01 30.09 8.10
N ILE A 161 2.98 29.26 9.15
CA ILE A 161 1.78 29.05 9.97
C ILE A 161 1.45 30.33 10.75
N ALA A 162 2.46 31.07 11.20
CA ALA A 162 2.30 32.34 11.92
C ALA A 162 1.99 33.52 10.99
N ALA A 163 2.62 33.57 9.81
CA ALA A 163 2.45 34.67 8.86
C ALA A 163 1.14 34.58 8.07
N PHE A 164 0.64 33.36 7.79
CA PHE A 164 -0.55 33.13 6.96
C PHE A 164 -1.47 32.03 7.53
N PRO A 165 -2.00 32.19 8.76
CA PRO A 165 -2.76 31.15 9.45
C PRO A 165 -4.00 30.68 8.69
N ASP A 166 -4.72 31.59 8.03
CA ASP A 166 -5.92 31.25 7.25
C ASP A 166 -5.59 30.40 6.01
N GLN A 167 -4.43 30.65 5.40
CA GLN A 167 -3.99 29.91 4.22
C GLN A 167 -3.52 28.50 4.60
N HIS A 168 -2.75 28.38 5.69
CA HIS A 168 -2.35 27.08 6.24
C HIS A 168 -3.58 26.20 6.51
N ALA A 169 -4.56 26.75 7.22
CA ALA A 169 -5.76 25.99 7.58
C ALA A 169 -6.64 25.67 6.35
N ALA A 170 -6.71 26.56 5.35
CA ALA A 170 -7.43 26.28 4.10
C ALA A 170 -6.74 25.18 3.27
N GLU A 171 -5.41 25.21 3.17
CA GLU A 171 -4.64 24.24 2.40
C GLU A 171 -4.64 22.85 3.04
N ALA A 172 -4.39 22.77 4.35
CA ALA A 172 -4.45 21.52 5.10
C ALA A 172 -5.83 20.85 5.00
N ARG A 173 -6.92 21.63 4.95
CA ARG A 173 -8.28 21.08 4.75
C ARG A 173 -8.54 20.62 3.33
N ARG A 174 -7.93 21.25 2.32
CA ARG A 174 -8.10 20.85 0.92
C ARG A 174 -7.40 19.54 0.62
N ASN A 175 -6.16 19.37 1.09
CA ASN A 175 -5.40 18.15 0.85
C ASN A 175 -4.29 17.95 1.90
N LEU A 176 -4.64 17.50 3.11
CA LEU A 176 -3.66 17.21 4.16
C LEU A 176 -2.59 16.21 3.71
N ALA A 177 -3.01 15.23 2.89
CA ALA A 177 -2.15 14.15 2.46
C ALA A 177 -0.95 14.69 1.64
N SER A 178 -1.11 15.79 0.90
CA SER A 178 -0.04 16.38 0.08
C SER A 178 1.23 16.70 0.88
N CYS A 179 1.06 17.18 2.11
CA CYS A 179 2.16 17.45 3.03
C CYS A 179 2.85 16.15 3.49
N GLN A 180 2.07 15.10 3.74
CA GLN A 180 2.58 13.81 4.21
C GLN A 180 3.39 13.06 3.15
N SER A 181 3.31 13.43 1.87
CA SER A 181 4.19 12.87 0.84
C SER A 181 5.67 13.16 1.08
N CYS A 182 5.98 14.28 1.74
CA CYS A 182 7.33 14.63 2.18
C CYS A 182 7.54 14.40 3.68
N HIS A 183 6.47 14.53 4.49
CA HIS A 183 6.46 14.32 5.94
C HIS A 183 5.56 13.13 6.33
N PRO A 184 5.96 11.88 6.00
CA PRO A 184 5.08 10.71 6.07
C PRO A 184 4.54 10.43 7.47
N GLU A 185 5.35 10.69 8.49
CA GLU A 185 4.96 10.49 9.89
C GLU A 185 4.07 11.61 10.44
N GLY A 186 3.90 12.71 9.69
CA GLY A 186 3.15 13.88 10.15
C GLY A 186 3.77 14.58 11.35
N ASP A 187 5.05 14.30 11.65
CA ASP A 187 5.86 14.88 12.72
C ASP A 187 5.76 16.42 12.78
N VAL A 188 5.77 17.05 11.61
CA VAL A 188 5.60 18.50 11.48
C VAL A 188 4.21 18.99 11.92
N CYS A 189 3.17 18.21 11.68
CA CYS A 189 1.80 18.51 12.09
C CYS A 189 1.66 18.35 13.60
N LEU A 190 2.22 17.27 14.15
CA LEU A 190 2.11 16.88 15.56
C LEU A 190 2.78 17.86 16.52
N THR A 191 3.68 18.73 16.03
CA THR A 191 4.26 19.80 16.83
C THR A 191 3.18 20.76 17.35
N CYS A 192 2.13 21.01 16.56
CA CYS A 192 1.03 21.89 16.93
C CYS A 192 -0.29 21.15 17.12
N HIS A 193 -0.57 20.14 16.28
CA HIS A 193 -1.85 19.45 16.17
C HIS A 193 -1.76 18.00 16.67
N SER A 194 -2.11 17.78 17.94
CA SER A 194 -2.33 16.44 18.51
C SER A 194 -3.06 16.59 19.84
N ALA A 195 -3.85 15.59 20.25
CA ALA A 195 -4.38 15.55 21.60
C ALA A 195 -3.33 15.06 22.62
N LYS A 196 -2.32 14.31 22.15
CA LYS A 196 -1.28 13.69 22.96
C LYS A 196 -0.10 14.63 23.23
N ILE A 197 0.42 15.24 22.16
CA ILE A 197 1.69 15.96 22.15
C ILE A 197 1.56 17.36 21.51
N GLY A 198 2.63 18.16 21.58
CA GLY A 198 2.69 19.47 20.95
C GLY A 198 1.78 20.53 21.59
N LEU A 199 1.42 21.55 20.81
CA LEU A 199 0.63 22.71 21.27
C LEU A 199 -0.88 22.44 21.39
N LYS A 200 -1.35 21.25 21.00
CA LYS A 200 -2.75 20.81 21.07
C LYS A 200 -3.76 21.75 20.39
N VAL A 201 -3.34 22.43 19.33
CA VAL A 201 -4.22 23.22 18.47
C VAL A 201 -5.19 22.30 17.76
N ASN A 202 -6.50 22.57 17.87
CA ASN A 202 -7.51 21.72 17.25
C ASN A 202 -7.51 21.90 15.71
N PRO A 203 -7.16 20.87 14.92
CA PRO A 203 -7.13 20.96 13.46
C PRO A 203 -8.53 20.86 12.82
N HIS A 204 -9.54 20.45 13.60
CA HIS A 204 -10.87 20.20 13.09
C HIS A 204 -11.67 21.50 12.86
N PRO A 205 -12.56 21.53 11.84
CA PRO A 205 -13.45 22.67 11.64
C PRO A 205 -14.43 22.84 12.82
N ARG A 206 -14.99 24.04 12.95
CA ARG A 206 -16.03 24.31 13.95
C ARG A 206 -17.23 23.37 13.77
N GLY A 207 -17.71 22.78 14.85
CA GLY A 207 -18.83 21.82 14.83
C GLY A 207 -18.45 20.39 14.41
N PHE A 208 -17.15 20.07 14.33
CA PHE A 208 -16.72 18.70 14.11
C PHE A 208 -17.23 17.75 15.20
N LYS A 209 -17.88 16.66 14.78
CA LYS A 209 -18.57 15.70 15.63
C LYS A 209 -17.63 14.53 16.01
N ALA A 210 -16.99 14.65 17.16
CA ALA A 210 -15.97 13.71 17.63
C ALA A 210 -16.52 12.32 18.04
N ASP A 211 -17.82 12.23 18.32
CA ASP A 211 -18.54 11.00 18.64
C ASP A 211 -18.57 9.98 17.47
N ARG A 212 -18.29 10.41 16.24
CA ARG A 212 -18.35 9.56 15.04
C ARG A 212 -16.99 9.13 14.50
N ILE A 213 -15.90 9.43 15.22
CA ILE A 213 -14.55 9.18 14.71
C ILE A 213 -14.25 7.66 14.67
N GLY A 214 -14.79 6.89 15.62
CA GLY A 214 -14.59 5.44 15.75
C GLY A 214 -14.85 4.62 14.49
N SER A 215 -15.91 4.98 13.75
CA SER A 215 -16.36 4.22 12.58
C SER A 215 -15.66 4.59 11.28
N ARG A 216 -14.89 5.69 11.23
CA ARG A 216 -14.34 6.21 9.97
C ARG A 216 -13.00 5.61 9.55
N SER A 217 -12.23 5.09 10.51
CA SER A 217 -10.92 4.47 10.26
C SER A 217 -10.67 3.24 11.13
N ASN A 218 -11.73 2.71 11.76
CA ASN A 218 -11.64 1.72 12.83
C ASN A 218 -10.61 2.15 13.91
N ASN A 219 -10.61 3.46 14.22
CA ASN A 219 -9.66 4.16 15.09
C ASN A 219 -8.15 4.06 14.72
N ARG A 220 -7.74 3.41 13.64
CA ARG A 220 -6.30 3.19 13.38
C ARG A 220 -5.53 4.49 13.13
N SER A 221 -6.00 5.30 12.18
CA SER A 221 -5.35 6.58 11.86
C SER A 221 -5.62 7.67 12.90
N CYS A 222 -6.74 7.59 13.62
CA CYS A 222 -7.11 8.59 14.62
C CYS A 222 -6.27 8.44 15.90
N LYS A 223 -5.89 7.21 16.25
CA LYS A 223 -5.03 6.89 17.40
C LYS A 223 -3.62 7.48 17.30
N VAL A 224 -3.19 7.91 16.11
CA VAL A 224 -1.92 8.61 15.91
C VAL A 224 -1.92 9.92 16.70
N CYS A 225 -3.03 10.66 16.67
CA CYS A 225 -3.14 11.98 17.29
C CYS A 225 -4.02 12.00 18.56
N HIS A 226 -4.82 10.96 18.81
CA HIS A 226 -5.78 10.92 19.91
C HIS A 226 -5.57 9.72 20.82
N ASP A 227 -5.64 9.97 22.13
CA ASP A 227 -5.82 8.93 23.14
C ASP A 227 -7.34 8.72 23.28
N PHE A 228 -7.78 7.49 23.08
CA PHE A 228 -9.17 7.06 23.20
C PHE A 228 -9.27 5.99 24.27
#